data_AF-A0A0F9SAN7-F1
#
_entry.id   AF-A0A0F9SAN7-F1
#
_cell.length_a   1.000
_cell.length_b   1.000
_cell.length_c   1.000
_cell.angle_alpha   90.00
_cell.angle_beta   90.00
_cell.angle_gamma   90.00
#
_symmetry.space_group_name_H-M   'P 1'
#
loop_
_entity.id
_entity.type
_entity.pdbx_description
1 polymer ?
#
loop_
_entity_poly.entity_id
_entity_poly.type
_entity_poly.pdbx_seq_one_letter_code
_entity_poly.pdbx_strand_id
1 'polypeptide(L)'
;MKLKITTKKYLEVSCWDLDEFLTERFSFDPKYEFVAAEEMSNDSEKSITVEPELDKWDEEEMEKVLEIKKWDCHETGMLLCYLCKKGEIPAGNYLISVSW
;
A
#
# COMPACT_ATOMS: atom_id res chain seq x y z
N MET A 1 -32.54 18.30 7.53
CA MET A 1 -31.37 17.46 7.87
C MET A 1 -30.13 18.19 7.36
N LYS A 2 -29.06 18.36 8.16
CA LYS A 2 -27.83 19.04 7.73
C LYS A 2 -26.77 18.01 7.35
N LEU A 3 -26.05 18.26 6.26
CA LEU A 3 -24.92 17.44 5.84
C LEU A 3 -23.81 17.52 6.90
N LYS A 4 -23.33 16.37 7.38
CA LYS A 4 -22.16 16.30 8.25
C LYS A 4 -20.93 16.22 7.36
N ILE A 5 -19.99 17.15 7.55
CA ILE A 5 -18.77 17.25 6.75
C ILE A 5 -17.59 16.96 7.67
N THR A 6 -16.67 16.13 7.20
CA THR A 6 -15.39 15.86 7.86
C THR A 6 -14.28 16.14 6.86
N THR A 7 -13.29 16.94 7.26
CA THR A 7 -12.08 17.17 6.47
C THR A 7 -11.00 16.19 6.89
N LYS A 8 -10.37 15.53 5.92
CA LYS A 8 -9.22 14.65 6.12
C LYS A 8 -8.04 15.18 5.32
N LYS A 9 -6.82 14.92 5.81
CA LYS A 9 -5.56 15.20 5.10
C LYS A 9 -4.95 13.88 4.68
N TYR A 10 -4.36 13.86 3.49
CA TYR A 10 -3.74 12.67 2.91
C TYR A 10 -2.32 12.98 2.44
N LEU A 11 -1.48 11.94 2.46
CA LEU A 11 -0.26 11.84 1.67
C LEU A 11 -0.65 11.27 0.31
N GLU A 12 -0.51 12.08 -0.73
CA GLU A 12 -0.89 11.67 -2.09
C GLU A 12 0.24 10.87 -2.73
N VAL A 13 -0.10 9.75 -3.38
CA VAL A 13 0.84 8.85 -4.05
C VAL A 13 0.24 8.39 -5.38
N SER A 14 1.01 8.45 -6.46
CA SER A 14 0.63 7.85 -7.74
C SER A 14 0.75 6.33 -7.68
N CYS A 15 -0.17 5.58 -8.30
CA CYS A 15 -0.03 4.13 -8.41
C CYS A 15 1.26 3.72 -9.14
N TRP A 16 1.72 4.50 -10.13
CA TRP A 16 2.94 4.23 -10.88
C TRP A 16 4.18 4.34 -10.01
N ASP A 17 4.28 5.43 -9.22
CA ASP A 17 5.39 5.63 -8.28
C ASP A 17 5.39 4.55 -7.19
N LEU A 18 4.20 4.14 -6.74
CA LEU A 18 4.05 3.09 -5.74
C LEU A 18 4.53 1.73 -6.26
N ASP A 19 4.17 1.36 -7.48
CA ASP A 19 4.57 0.11 -8.12
C ASP A 19 6.10 0.02 -8.28
N GLU A 20 6.73 1.10 -8.74
CA GLU A 20 8.18 1.19 -8.84
C GLU A 20 8.84 1.06 -7.46
N PHE A 21 8.36 1.82 -6.47
CA PHE A 21 8.89 1.82 -5.11
C PHE A 21 8.80 0.44 -4.44
N LEU A 22 7.64 -0.21 -4.49
CA LEU A 22 7.44 -1.53 -3.90
C LEU A 22 8.23 -2.62 -4.63
N THR A 23 8.28 -2.54 -5.97
CA THR A 23 9.08 -3.47 -6.78
C THR A 23 10.57 -3.37 -6.41
N GLU A 24 11.12 -2.16 -6.30
CA GLU A 24 12.50 -1.94 -5.91
C GLU A 24 12.74 -2.46 -4.48
N ARG A 25 11.85 -2.12 -3.54
CA ARG A 25 12.11 -2.37 -2.13
C ARG A 25 12.06 -3.84 -1.75
N PHE A 26 11.15 -4.59 -2.36
CA PHE A 26 10.99 -6.02 -2.12
C PHE A 26 11.67 -6.90 -3.17
N SER A 27 12.23 -6.29 -4.22
CA SER A 27 12.86 -7.00 -5.35
C SER A 27 11.91 -8.01 -5.98
N PHE A 28 10.65 -7.62 -6.20
CA PHE A 28 9.62 -8.50 -6.74
C PHE A 28 9.87 -8.89 -8.20
N ASP A 29 9.67 -10.17 -8.50
CA ASP A 29 9.59 -10.70 -9.87
C ASP A 29 8.40 -11.68 -9.97
N PRO A 30 7.32 -11.35 -10.71
CA PRO A 30 7.15 -10.16 -11.54
C PRO A 30 7.02 -8.87 -10.73
N LYS A 31 7.09 -7.72 -11.41
CA LYS A 31 6.86 -6.40 -10.81
C LYS A 31 5.54 -6.36 -10.05
N TYR A 32 5.50 -5.56 -9.00
CA TYR A 32 4.27 -5.26 -8.28
C TYR A 32 3.37 -4.37 -9.16
N GLU A 33 2.06 -4.66 -9.13
CA GLU A 33 1.06 -3.90 -9.87
C GLU A 33 -0.12 -3.59 -8.95
N PHE A 34 -0.18 -2.37 -8.43
CA PHE A 34 -1.18 -1.91 -7.47
C PHE A 34 -2.60 -2.08 -8.03
N VAL A 35 -2.80 -1.75 -9.30
CA VAL A 35 -4.11 -1.83 -9.96
C VAL A 35 -4.63 -3.27 -9.97
N ALA A 36 -3.75 -4.24 -10.23
CA ALA A 36 -4.09 -5.66 -10.22
C ALA A 36 -4.26 -6.19 -8.79
N ALA A 37 -3.37 -5.81 -7.87
CA ALA A 37 -3.38 -6.26 -6.49
C ALA A 37 -4.63 -5.77 -5.73
N GLU A 38 -5.12 -4.57 -6.03
CA GLU A 38 -6.23 -3.94 -5.33
C GLU A 38 -7.52 -3.85 -6.15
N GLU A 39 -7.56 -4.52 -7.30
CA GLU A 39 -8.71 -4.56 -8.21
C GLU A 39 -9.24 -3.15 -8.57
N MET A 40 -8.31 -2.22 -8.84
CA MET A 40 -8.64 -0.82 -9.12
C MET A 40 -8.88 -0.59 -10.62
N SER A 41 -9.39 0.59 -10.98
CA SER A 41 -9.69 0.98 -12.36
C SER A 41 -9.22 2.41 -12.66
N ASN A 42 -9.36 2.87 -13.91
CA ASN A 42 -8.98 4.24 -14.28
C ASN A 42 -9.80 5.27 -13.47
N ASP A 43 -9.20 6.42 -13.23
CA ASP A 43 -9.81 7.56 -12.52
C ASP A 43 -10.39 7.16 -11.16
N SER A 44 -9.64 6.34 -10.42
CA SER A 44 -10.03 5.86 -9.10
C SER A 44 -8.97 6.19 -8.05
N GLU A 45 -9.39 6.17 -6.79
CA GLU A 45 -8.53 6.48 -5.65
C GLU A 45 -8.76 5.45 -4.55
N LYS A 46 -7.69 5.05 -3.85
CA LYS A 46 -7.77 4.20 -2.65
C LYS A 46 -7.12 4.89 -1.47
N SER A 47 -7.85 5.04 -0.38
CA SER A 47 -7.28 5.54 0.87
C SER A 47 -6.80 4.37 1.74
N ILE A 48 -5.56 4.44 2.22
CA ILE A 48 -4.97 3.45 3.13
C ILE A 48 -4.45 4.16 4.37
N THR A 49 -4.80 3.64 5.55
CA THR A 49 -4.19 4.09 6.81
C THR A 49 -2.96 3.25 7.07
N VAL A 50 -1.81 3.90 7.21
CA VAL A 50 -0.52 3.26 7.44
C VAL A 50 -0.04 3.57 8.85
N GLU A 51 0.19 2.53 9.63
CA GLU A 51 0.66 2.59 11.01
C GLU A 51 1.86 1.64 11.21
N PRO A 52 2.75 1.89 12.18
CA PRO A 52 3.95 1.05 12.41
C PRO A 52 3.61 -0.25 13.16
N GLU A 53 2.42 -0.81 12.92
CA GLU A 53 1.88 -1.98 13.57
C GLU A 53 1.40 -2.98 12.51
N LEU A 54 1.70 -4.24 12.74
CA LEU A 54 1.20 -5.38 11.98
C LEU A 54 0.72 -6.38 13.02
N ASP A 55 -0.41 -7.03 12.78
CA ASP A 55 -0.78 -8.15 13.64
C ASP A 55 0.10 -9.37 13.37
N LYS A 56 -0.01 -10.39 14.21
CA LYS A 56 0.84 -11.58 14.09
C LYS A 56 0.65 -12.31 12.75
N TRP A 57 -0.56 -12.30 12.20
CA TRP A 57 -0.84 -12.95 10.93
C TRP A 57 -0.20 -12.17 9.79
N ASP A 58 -0.33 -10.84 9.79
CA ASP A 58 0.33 -9.97 8.82
C ASP A 58 1.86 -10.09 8.87
N GLU A 59 2.45 -10.23 10.07
CA GLU A 59 3.88 -10.47 10.23
C GLU A 59 4.31 -11.79 9.58
N GLU A 60 3.58 -12.88 9.82
CA GLU A 60 3.85 -14.20 9.25
C GLU A 60 3.69 -14.20 7.72
N GLU A 61 2.71 -13.48 7.17
CA GLU A 61 2.56 -13.33 5.71
C GLU A 61 3.69 -12.49 5.11
N MET A 62 4.10 -11.39 5.77
CA MET A 62 5.25 -10.60 5.33
C MET A 62 6.54 -11.41 5.28
N GLU A 63 6.77 -12.32 6.23
CA GLU A 63 7.92 -13.22 6.22
C GLU A 63 7.92 -14.12 4.98
N LYS A 64 6.77 -14.67 4.60
CA LYS A 64 6.64 -15.50 3.37
C LYS A 64 6.96 -14.68 2.13
N VAL A 65 6.38 -13.49 2.01
CA VAL A 65 6.61 -12.58 0.87
C VAL A 65 8.11 -12.27 0.71
N LEU A 66 8.81 -12.01 1.81
CA LEU A 66 10.25 -11.74 1.82
C LEU A 66 11.10 -12.95 1.46
N GLU A 67 10.66 -14.16 1.84
CA GLU A 67 11.34 -15.41 1.51
C GLU A 67 11.23 -15.74 0.02
N ILE A 68 10.01 -15.67 -0.54
CA ILE A 68 9.74 -16.10 -1.92
C ILE A 68 10.01 -15.00 -2.97
N LYS A 69 10.15 -13.74 -2.53
CA LYS A 69 10.34 -12.55 -3.39
C LYS A 69 9.31 -12.41 -4.50
N LYS A 70 8.11 -12.86 -4.21
CA LYS A 70 6.97 -12.82 -5.11
C LYS A 70 5.80 -12.24 -4.33
N TRP A 71 5.09 -11.31 -4.96
CA TRP A 71 3.84 -10.86 -4.41
C TRP A 71 2.80 -11.95 -4.69
N ASP A 72 2.23 -12.49 -3.63
CA ASP A 72 0.96 -13.22 -3.70
C ASP A 72 -0.11 -12.28 -3.13
N CYS A 73 -1.35 -12.47 -3.54
CA CYS A 73 -2.49 -11.57 -3.35
C CYS A 73 -2.63 -11.04 -1.90
N HIS A 74 -2.01 -9.89 -1.58
CA HIS A 74 -2.07 -9.24 -0.27
C HIS A 74 -2.35 -7.75 -0.44
N GLU A 75 -3.11 -7.17 0.49
CA GLU A 75 -3.45 -5.76 0.49
C GLU A 75 -2.17 -4.91 0.63
N THR A 76 -1.96 -3.99 -0.29
CA THR A 76 -0.93 -2.93 -0.32
C THR A 76 -0.70 -2.31 1.05
N GLY A 77 -1.77 -2.19 1.85
CA GLY A 77 -1.71 -1.66 3.21
C GLY A 77 -0.72 -2.40 4.11
N MET A 78 -0.65 -3.73 4.01
CA MET A 78 0.29 -4.55 4.78
C MET A 78 1.75 -4.22 4.42
N LEU A 79 2.05 -4.11 3.12
CA LEU A 79 3.38 -3.73 2.63
C LEU A 79 3.78 -2.34 3.15
N LEU A 80 2.85 -1.38 3.10
CA LEU A 80 3.09 -0.03 3.59
C LEU A 80 3.27 0.02 5.12
N CYS A 81 2.45 -0.69 5.88
CA CYS A 81 2.61 -0.81 7.34
C CYS A 81 3.93 -1.47 7.72
N TYR A 82 4.37 -2.50 6.98
CA TYR A 82 5.68 -3.11 7.15
C TYR A 82 6.81 -2.08 6.96
N LEU A 83 6.80 -1.34 5.85
CA LEU A 83 7.80 -0.31 5.57
C LEU A 83 7.77 0.83 6.60
N CYS A 84 6.58 1.19 7.08
CA CYS A 84 6.42 2.16 8.15
C CYS A 84 7.05 1.67 9.46
N LYS A 85 6.81 0.41 9.83
CA LYS A 85 7.42 -0.23 11.00
C LYS A 85 8.95 -0.31 10.90
N LYS A 86 9.50 -0.42 9.68
CA LYS A 86 10.95 -0.32 9.42
C LYS A 86 11.51 1.10 9.43
N GLY A 87 10.64 2.11 9.53
CA GLY A 87 11.02 3.53 9.56
C GLY A 87 11.35 4.11 8.18
N GLU A 88 10.91 3.46 7.11
CA GLU A 88 11.25 3.85 5.74
C GLU A 88 10.26 4.85 5.13
N ILE A 89 9.00 4.75 5.54
CA ILE A 89 7.95 5.70 5.18
C ILE A 89 7.22 6.18 6.44
N PRO A 90 6.70 7.42 6.45
CA PRO A 90 5.98 7.93 7.61
C PRO A 90 4.61 7.26 7.78
N ALA A 91 4.13 7.15 9.01
CA ALA A 91 2.74 6.80 9.30
C ALA A 91 1.79 7.89 8.82
N GLY A 92 0.57 7.53 8.44
CA GLY A 92 -0.45 8.50 8.00
C GLY A 92 -1.54 7.91 7.13
N ASN A 93 -2.45 8.76 6.67
CA ASN A 93 -3.46 8.39 5.68
C ASN A 93 -2.88 8.67 4.30
N TYR A 94 -2.72 7.62 3.50
CA TYR A 94 -2.28 7.69 2.11
C TYR A 94 -3.52 7.72 1.20
N LEU A 95 -3.44 8.46 0.11
CA LEU A 95 -4.41 8.44 -0.98
C LEU A 95 -3.66 8.05 -2.25
N ILE A 96 -3.91 6.84 -2.72
CA ILE A 96 -3.25 6.28 -3.90
C ILE A 96 -4.16 6.53 -5.10
N SER A 97 -3.68 7.31 -6.06
CA SER A 97 -4.44 7.75 -7.23
C SER A 97 -4.07 6.90 -8.46
N VAL A 98 -5.09 6.44 -9.18
CA VAL A 98 -4.96 5.60 -10.37
C VAL A 98 -5.46 6.37 -11.58
N SER A 99 -4.58 6.61 -12.55
CA SER A 99 -4.92 7.30 -13.81
C SER A 99 -3.98 6.90 -14.95
N TRP A 100 -4.54 6.68 -16.14
CA TRP A 100 -3.84 6.41 -17.40
C TRP A 100 -4.58 6.95 -18.63
#